data_AF-A0A7V4G1S6-F1
#
_entry.id   AF-A0A7V4G1S6-F1
#
_cell.length_a   1.000
_cell.length_b   1.000
_cell.length_c   1.000
_cell.angle_alpha   90.00
_cell.angle_beta   90.00
_cell.angle_gamma   90.00
#
_symmetry.space_group_name_H-M   'P 1'
#
loop_
_entity.id
_entity.type
_entity.pdbx_description
1 polymer ?
#
loop_
_entity_poly.entity_id
_entity_poly.type
_entity_poly.pdbx_seq_one_letter_code
_entity_poly.pdbx_strand_id
1 'polypeptide(L)'
;MTIPFINGLGFRLAAWVDHHDHERHVDFARDGRFLLATKAQHGGCPEMITPDFVAQVGPVDTVATHVDLDGLYAGAKWVLGGIEPYPGADADARAVDTRQGDPGPIATRIDRALRARFRDETLKHQVIQYLLARTEAPHLWEAIEGAGRGRFDWSIADQVVSHANARGLKILARLSLDPEVRNFWAGEPPQNGDAFAEFAAALATRYNCQPGAVGCIQAYQIWNEPNLAREWGGKRPNPAEYVQFLGKAYRAIKAANPNAIVISAGMAPTGDNNEIAMPDDLFYEQMYQAMGGNSNGYFDALGVHGAGYAAPPELDPEEAVRNPKYGGYRFFAFRHVEDIRRIMERYGDSNKKIVLLEFGWTFDSVNPAYKWHGADAGIDMFVQADYLKRAYQYAAANWRPWIGLMSALTMPNLDWLNDGNPQDEEQYWWALMEPSPIDALNWRPAYIELCIYLNGLKGQRCKYDPN
;
A
#
# COMPACT_ATOMS: atom_id res chain seq x y z
N MET A 1 15.90 34.04 -22.09
CA MET A 1 15.46 33.89 -20.67
C MET A 1 16.59 33.42 -19.77
N THR A 2 17.44 32.50 -20.21
CA THR A 2 18.43 31.78 -19.37
C THR A 2 19.54 32.65 -18.76
N ILE A 3 20.14 33.56 -19.53
CA ILE A 3 21.28 34.36 -19.05
C ILE A 3 20.90 35.38 -17.96
N PRO A 4 19.78 36.14 -18.09
CA PRO A 4 19.28 36.94 -16.97
C PRO A 4 19.00 36.10 -15.72
N PHE A 5 18.54 34.85 -15.87
CA PHE A 5 18.28 33.95 -14.76
C PHE A 5 19.59 33.49 -14.08
N ILE A 6 20.57 33.01 -14.84
CA ILE A 6 21.91 32.65 -14.35
C ILE A 6 22.56 33.84 -13.60
N ASN A 7 22.53 35.02 -14.22
CA ASN A 7 23.08 36.23 -13.62
C ASN A 7 22.33 36.64 -12.33
N GLY A 8 21.01 36.46 -12.29
CA GLY A 8 20.19 36.74 -11.11
C GLY A 8 20.37 35.75 -9.95
N LEU A 9 20.81 34.52 -10.23
CA LEU A 9 21.21 33.56 -9.20
C LEU A 9 22.55 33.94 -8.58
N GLY A 10 23.52 34.39 -9.40
CA GLY A 10 24.82 34.85 -8.92
C GLY A 10 25.55 33.77 -8.13
N PHE A 11 25.94 34.07 -6.88
CA PHE A 11 26.62 33.13 -5.99
C PHE A 11 25.70 32.01 -5.45
N ARG A 12 24.37 32.14 -5.60
CA ARG A 12 23.41 31.11 -5.15
C ARG A 12 23.32 29.93 -6.12
N LEU A 13 23.84 30.06 -7.33
CA LEU A 13 23.95 28.94 -8.26
C LEU A 13 25.06 28.01 -7.76
N ALA A 14 24.67 26.81 -7.34
CA ALA A 14 25.59 25.76 -6.90
C ALA A 14 26.13 24.93 -8.08
N ALA A 15 25.23 24.52 -8.98
CA ALA A 15 25.58 23.80 -10.20
C ALA A 15 24.60 24.13 -11.34
N TRP A 16 25.09 24.03 -12.58
CA TRP A 16 24.33 24.13 -13.81
C TRP A 16 24.70 22.96 -14.72
N VAL A 17 23.74 22.11 -15.06
CA VAL A 17 23.96 20.95 -15.92
C VAL A 17 23.18 21.15 -17.21
N ASP A 18 23.86 21.06 -18.34
CA ASP A 18 23.25 21.22 -19.66
C ASP A 18 23.99 20.41 -20.72
N HIS A 19 23.23 19.77 -21.58
CA HIS A 19 23.74 18.92 -22.66
C HIS A 19 23.34 19.43 -24.05
N HIS A 20 22.68 20.59 -24.14
CA HIS A 20 22.28 21.18 -25.42
C HIS A 20 23.46 21.87 -26.11
N ASP A 21 23.62 21.66 -27.41
CA ASP A 21 24.59 22.40 -28.21
C ASP A 21 24.27 23.90 -28.22
N HIS A 22 25.18 24.72 -27.67
CA HIS A 22 25.00 26.16 -27.63
C HIS A 22 26.32 26.93 -27.80
N GLU A 23 26.37 27.90 -28.72
CA GLU A 23 27.57 28.69 -29.06
C GLU A 23 28.21 29.39 -27.86
N ARG A 24 27.40 29.69 -26.84
CA ARG A 24 27.82 30.37 -25.61
C ARG A 24 28.33 29.45 -24.49
N HIS A 25 28.39 28.13 -24.68
CA HIS A 25 29.03 27.24 -23.71
C HIS A 25 30.47 27.68 -23.39
N VAL A 26 31.18 28.24 -24.39
CA VAL A 26 32.53 28.80 -24.23
C VAL A 26 32.62 29.90 -23.16
N ASP A 27 31.54 30.65 -22.94
CA ASP A 27 31.51 31.73 -21.95
C ASP A 27 31.57 31.20 -20.51
N PHE A 28 31.16 29.94 -20.30
CA PHE A 28 31.02 29.31 -18.98
C PHE A 28 31.97 28.11 -18.78
N ALA A 29 32.68 27.68 -19.83
CA ALA A 29 33.53 26.49 -19.81
C ALA A 29 34.66 26.48 -18.76
N ARG A 30 34.97 27.63 -18.16
CA ARG A 30 35.98 27.77 -17.08
C ARG A 30 35.37 27.94 -15.69
N ASP A 31 34.04 28.02 -15.57
CA ASP A 31 33.35 28.12 -14.29
C ASP A 31 33.01 26.72 -13.80
N GLY A 32 33.62 26.31 -12.68
CA GLY A 32 33.49 24.96 -12.12
C GLY A 32 32.08 24.58 -11.66
N ARG A 33 31.12 25.52 -11.68
CA ARG A 33 29.71 25.26 -11.41
C ARG A 33 28.98 24.70 -12.63
N PHE A 34 29.54 24.84 -13.83
CA PHE A 34 28.88 24.48 -15.08
C PHE A 34 29.41 23.14 -15.59
N LEU A 35 28.52 22.13 -15.60
CA LEU A 35 28.74 20.85 -16.24
C LEU A 35 28.05 20.88 -17.61
N LEU A 36 28.82 21.25 -18.63
CA LEU A 36 28.32 21.45 -19.99
C LEU A 36 28.82 20.35 -20.91
N ALA A 37 27.91 19.79 -21.69
CA ALA A 37 28.19 18.81 -22.72
C ALA A 37 27.42 19.13 -24.00
N THR A 38 27.87 18.54 -25.11
CA THR A 38 27.06 18.47 -26.33
C THR A 38 26.12 17.27 -26.28
N LYS A 39 25.07 17.30 -27.10
CA LYS A 39 24.11 16.19 -27.17
C LYS A 39 24.75 14.91 -27.73
N ALA A 40 25.84 15.06 -28.48
CA ALA A 40 26.64 13.95 -28.99
C ALA A 40 27.52 13.30 -27.90
N GLN A 41 27.97 14.08 -26.91
CA GLN A 41 28.72 13.58 -25.76
C GLN A 41 27.78 12.91 -24.75
N HIS A 42 26.66 13.58 -24.47
CA HIS A 42 25.67 13.14 -23.51
C HIS A 42 24.26 13.31 -24.08
N GLY A 43 23.57 12.19 -24.26
CA GLY A 43 22.28 12.18 -24.96
C GLY A 43 21.09 12.59 -24.09
N GLY A 44 21.27 12.63 -22.77
CA GLY A 44 20.33 13.17 -21.80
C GLY A 44 21.08 13.80 -20.63
N CYS A 45 20.43 14.67 -19.87
CA CYS A 45 21.02 15.30 -18.68
C CYS A 45 21.18 14.34 -17.48
N PRO A 46 20.26 13.39 -17.19
CA PRO A 46 20.36 12.52 -16.02
C PRO A 46 21.68 11.76 -15.90
N GLU A 47 22.22 11.22 -16.98
CA GLU A 47 23.48 10.47 -16.97
C GLU A 47 24.71 11.30 -16.55
N MET A 48 24.63 12.62 -16.67
CA MET A 48 25.68 13.54 -16.24
C MET A 48 25.63 13.82 -14.73
N ILE A 49 24.49 13.53 -14.08
CA ILE A 49 24.28 13.70 -12.64
C ILE A 49 24.74 12.43 -11.93
N THR A 50 26.04 12.32 -11.70
CA THR A 50 26.65 11.16 -11.02
C THR A 50 26.72 11.36 -9.50
N PRO A 51 26.87 10.28 -8.71
CA PRO A 51 27.01 10.40 -7.26
C PRO A 51 28.21 11.26 -6.85
N ASP A 52 29.34 11.10 -7.53
CA ASP A 52 30.54 11.89 -7.30
C ASP A 52 30.30 13.38 -7.56
N PHE A 53 29.56 13.70 -8.63
CA PHE A 53 29.24 15.09 -8.95
C PHE A 53 28.31 15.72 -7.91
N VAL A 54 27.24 15.02 -7.49
CA VAL A 54 26.33 15.51 -6.45
C VAL A 54 27.07 15.68 -5.12
N ALA A 55 27.95 14.74 -4.76
CA ALA A 55 28.78 14.85 -3.56
C ALA A 55 29.76 16.03 -3.61
N GLN A 56 30.35 16.30 -4.78
CA GLN A 56 31.26 17.43 -4.99
C GLN A 56 30.56 18.78 -4.84
N VAL A 57 29.33 18.90 -5.37
CA VAL A 57 28.55 20.14 -5.30
C VAL A 57 28.04 20.39 -3.88
N GLY A 58 27.73 19.33 -3.14
CA GLY A 58 27.24 19.41 -1.77
C GLY A 58 25.75 19.74 -1.69
N PRO A 59 25.23 19.99 -0.47
CA PRO A 59 23.80 20.19 -0.25
C PRO A 59 23.29 21.45 -0.95
N VAL A 60 22.10 21.33 -1.57
CA VAL A 60 21.39 22.45 -2.21
C VAL A 60 19.95 22.48 -1.72
N ASP A 61 19.41 23.68 -1.50
CA ASP A 61 18.04 23.86 -1.01
C ASP A 61 16.97 23.75 -2.11
N THR A 62 17.37 23.87 -3.38
CA THR A 62 16.42 23.93 -4.51
C THR A 62 17.05 23.35 -5.77
N VAL A 63 16.32 22.45 -6.42
CA VAL A 63 16.65 21.93 -7.75
C VAL A 63 15.66 22.52 -8.74
N ALA A 64 16.17 23.18 -9.78
CA ALA A 64 15.37 23.75 -10.86
C ALA A 64 15.66 22.98 -12.15
N THR A 65 14.64 22.41 -12.78
CA THR A 65 14.79 21.59 -13.98
C THR A 65 13.77 21.97 -15.05
N HIS A 66 14.00 21.48 -16.26
CA HIS A 66 12.96 21.41 -17.27
C HIS A 66 11.89 20.40 -16.85
N VAL A 67 10.70 20.57 -17.40
CA VAL A 67 9.50 19.80 -17.03
C VAL A 67 9.12 18.74 -18.08
N ASP A 68 10.04 18.45 -18.97
CA ASP A 68 10.03 17.27 -19.84
C ASP A 68 10.68 16.07 -19.13
N LEU A 69 10.64 14.89 -19.75
CA LEU A 69 11.10 13.66 -19.12
C LEU A 69 12.55 13.78 -18.65
N ASP A 70 13.44 14.30 -19.50
CA ASP A 70 14.85 14.50 -19.20
C ASP A 70 15.05 15.38 -17.94
N GLY A 71 14.40 16.54 -17.90
CA GLY A 71 14.50 17.44 -16.75
C GLY A 71 13.87 16.88 -15.46
N LEU A 72 12.75 16.16 -15.53
CA LEU A 72 12.16 15.53 -14.35
C LEU A 72 13.04 14.40 -13.80
N TYR A 73 13.63 13.59 -14.68
CA TYR A 73 14.57 12.51 -14.29
C TYR A 73 15.84 13.10 -13.69
N ALA A 74 16.38 14.17 -14.27
CA ALA A 74 17.57 14.85 -13.77
C ALA A 74 17.32 15.40 -12.36
N GLY A 75 16.15 15.99 -12.14
CA GLY A 75 15.73 16.49 -10.83
C GLY A 75 15.60 15.38 -9.79
N ALA A 76 14.92 14.29 -10.14
CA ALA A 76 14.77 13.14 -9.25
C ALA A 76 16.13 12.51 -8.90
N LYS A 77 16.99 12.30 -9.91
CA LYS A 77 18.32 11.72 -9.73
C LYS A 77 19.22 12.59 -8.85
N TRP A 78 19.13 13.92 -8.97
CA TRP A 78 19.85 14.83 -8.07
C TRP A 78 19.45 14.62 -6.61
N VAL A 79 18.14 14.57 -6.33
CA VAL A 79 17.60 14.35 -4.98
C VAL A 79 17.99 12.96 -4.45
N LEU A 80 18.09 11.97 -5.32
CA LEU A 80 18.54 10.61 -5.00
C LEU A 80 20.07 10.45 -4.90
N GLY A 81 20.82 11.55 -4.82
CA GLY A 81 22.28 11.51 -4.62
C GLY A 81 23.04 11.04 -5.86
N GLY A 82 22.53 11.34 -7.06
CA GLY A 82 23.13 10.92 -8.33
C GLY A 82 22.87 9.46 -8.71
N ILE A 83 21.99 8.77 -7.99
CA ILE A 83 21.60 7.38 -8.25
C ILE A 83 20.32 7.38 -9.07
N GLU A 84 20.27 6.54 -10.12
CA GLU A 84 19.08 6.38 -10.95
C GLU A 84 17.83 6.06 -10.11
N PRO A 85 16.66 6.63 -10.44
CA PRO A 85 15.41 6.29 -9.77
C PRO A 85 15.02 4.83 -9.98
N TYR A 86 15.37 4.23 -11.11
CA TYR A 86 15.24 2.79 -11.36
C TYR A 86 16.35 2.35 -12.34
N PRO A 87 16.74 1.07 -12.36
CA PRO A 87 17.79 0.59 -13.26
C PRO A 87 17.48 0.92 -14.73
N GLY A 88 18.37 1.68 -15.38
CA GLY A 88 18.22 2.06 -16.80
C GLY A 88 17.48 3.38 -17.04
N ALA A 89 17.12 4.13 -16.00
CA ALA A 89 16.46 5.43 -16.13
C ALA A 89 17.28 6.45 -16.95
N ASP A 90 18.61 6.42 -16.88
CA ASP A 90 19.50 7.27 -17.69
C ASP A 90 19.41 6.90 -19.17
N ALA A 91 19.44 5.60 -19.48
CA ALA A 91 19.33 5.09 -20.84
C ALA A 91 17.97 5.44 -21.45
N ASP A 92 16.92 5.37 -20.64
CA ASP A 92 15.57 5.79 -21.00
C ASP A 92 15.48 7.28 -21.32
N ALA A 93 16.02 8.14 -20.44
CA ALA A 93 16.04 9.58 -20.67
C ALA A 93 16.82 9.94 -21.94
N ARG A 94 17.99 9.31 -22.14
CA ARG A 94 18.77 9.42 -23.38
C ARG A 94 17.96 9.00 -24.60
N ALA A 95 17.26 7.87 -24.55
CA ALA A 95 16.49 7.37 -25.69
C ALA A 95 15.35 8.33 -26.08
N VAL A 96 14.64 8.86 -25.08
CA VAL A 96 13.55 9.83 -25.27
C VAL A 96 14.07 11.14 -25.84
N ASP A 97 15.16 11.68 -25.28
CA ASP A 97 15.66 13.00 -25.66
C ASP A 97 16.40 13.00 -27.01
N THR A 98 17.21 11.98 -27.28
CA THR A 98 17.88 11.80 -28.58
C THR A 98 16.94 11.30 -29.69
N ARG A 99 15.82 10.68 -29.30
CA ARG A 99 14.94 9.90 -30.20
C ARG A 99 15.69 8.76 -30.89
N GLN A 100 16.69 8.19 -30.22
CA GLN A 100 17.47 7.05 -30.69
C GLN A 100 17.42 5.92 -29.67
N GLY A 101 17.14 4.70 -30.14
CA GLY A 101 16.86 3.56 -29.28
C GLY A 101 15.41 3.53 -28.79
N ASP A 102 15.07 2.47 -28.06
CA ASP A 102 13.73 2.22 -27.55
C ASP A 102 13.71 2.45 -26.03
N PRO A 103 12.95 3.44 -25.53
CA PRO A 103 12.79 3.62 -24.09
C PRO A 103 11.99 2.46 -23.48
N GLY A 104 12.32 2.10 -22.25
CA GLY A 104 11.59 1.15 -21.44
C GLY A 104 10.13 1.55 -21.19
N PRO A 105 9.33 0.63 -20.63
CA PRO A 105 7.89 0.84 -20.45
C PRO A 105 7.57 2.00 -19.50
N ILE A 106 8.40 2.23 -18.47
CA ILE A 106 8.23 3.32 -17.50
C ILE A 106 8.41 4.68 -18.19
N ALA A 107 9.54 4.89 -18.87
CA ALA A 107 9.79 6.13 -19.59
C ALA A 107 8.81 6.34 -20.75
N THR A 108 8.43 5.28 -21.46
CA THR A 108 7.39 5.35 -22.50
C THR A 108 6.06 5.86 -21.94
N ARG A 109 5.64 5.38 -20.76
CA ARG A 109 4.40 5.85 -20.12
C ARG A 109 4.50 7.31 -19.70
N ILE A 110 5.59 7.67 -19.03
CA ILE A 110 5.82 9.04 -18.54
C ILE A 110 5.90 10.02 -19.73
N ASP A 111 6.69 9.72 -20.76
CA ASP A 111 6.81 10.55 -21.96
C ASP A 111 5.46 10.74 -22.66
N ARG A 112 4.68 9.67 -22.85
CA ARG A 112 3.33 9.77 -23.45
C ARG A 112 2.39 10.62 -22.61
N ALA A 113 2.39 10.44 -21.28
CA ALA A 113 1.55 11.21 -20.38
C ALA A 113 1.93 12.70 -20.41
N LEU A 114 3.22 13.02 -20.33
CA LEU A 114 3.73 14.39 -20.40
C LEU A 114 3.43 15.03 -21.76
N ARG A 115 3.55 14.30 -22.88
CA ARG A 115 3.17 14.81 -24.21
C ARG A 115 1.67 15.08 -24.32
N ALA A 116 0.84 14.19 -23.79
CA ALA A 116 -0.61 14.34 -23.82
C ALA A 116 -1.09 15.50 -22.94
N ARG A 117 -0.41 15.75 -21.81
CA ARG A 117 -0.88 16.64 -20.74
C ARG A 117 0.25 17.55 -20.22
N PHE A 118 1.03 18.14 -21.12
CA PHE A 118 2.23 18.92 -20.77
C PHE A 118 1.99 20.11 -19.81
N ARG A 119 0.78 20.68 -19.79
CA ARG A 119 0.42 21.80 -18.90
C ARG A 119 -0.15 21.35 -17.55
N ASP A 120 -0.22 20.05 -17.30
CA ASP A 120 -0.77 19.48 -16.07
C ASP A 120 0.33 19.44 -15.00
N GLU A 121 0.30 20.41 -14.09
CA GLU A 121 1.28 20.50 -13.01
C GLU A 121 1.14 19.38 -11.99
N THR A 122 -0.07 18.85 -11.79
CA THR A 122 -0.28 17.71 -10.89
C THR A 122 0.39 16.46 -11.45
N LEU A 123 0.28 16.22 -12.75
CA LEU A 123 0.97 15.11 -13.42
C LEU A 123 2.49 15.18 -13.23
N LYS A 124 3.10 16.36 -13.42
CA LYS A 124 4.56 16.53 -13.24
C LYS A 124 5.01 16.25 -11.81
N HIS A 125 4.25 16.74 -10.82
CA HIS A 125 4.52 16.43 -9.42
C HIS A 125 4.41 14.93 -9.13
N GLN A 126 3.39 14.26 -9.68
CA GLN A 126 3.23 12.81 -9.52
C GLN A 126 4.38 12.03 -10.16
N VAL A 127 4.84 12.44 -11.35
CA VAL A 127 6.00 11.82 -12.00
C VAL A 127 7.25 11.97 -11.14
N ILE A 128 7.53 13.17 -10.60
CA ILE A 128 8.67 13.37 -9.69
C ILE A 128 8.53 12.48 -8.45
N GLN A 129 7.37 12.46 -7.79
CA GLN A 129 7.15 11.65 -6.60
C GLN A 129 7.32 10.16 -6.89
N TYR A 130 6.83 9.67 -8.03
CA TYR A 130 6.99 8.30 -8.49
C TYR A 130 8.47 7.93 -8.74
N LEU A 131 9.24 8.83 -9.35
CA LEU A 131 10.67 8.63 -9.57
C LEU A 131 11.46 8.67 -8.25
N LEU A 132 11.12 9.57 -7.33
CA LEU A 132 11.75 9.66 -6.00
C LEU A 132 11.45 8.42 -5.15
N ALA A 133 10.26 7.84 -5.31
CA ALA A 133 9.85 6.57 -4.73
C ALA A 133 10.50 5.35 -5.41
N ARG A 134 11.47 5.56 -6.31
CA ARG A 134 12.16 4.52 -7.07
C ARG A 134 11.24 3.58 -7.82
N THR A 135 10.14 4.11 -8.32
CA THR A 135 9.10 3.37 -9.06
C THR A 135 8.36 2.32 -8.24
N GLU A 136 8.53 2.33 -6.92
CA GLU A 136 7.80 1.51 -5.97
C GLU A 136 6.66 2.32 -5.35
N ALA A 137 5.61 1.63 -4.89
CA ALA A 137 4.62 2.23 -4.02
C ALA A 137 5.11 2.04 -2.57
N PRO A 138 5.73 3.05 -1.94
CA PRO A 138 6.29 2.88 -0.60
C PRO A 138 5.16 2.59 0.37
N HIS A 139 5.36 1.62 1.26
CA HIS A 139 4.42 1.31 2.31
C HIS A 139 4.33 2.48 3.30
N LEU A 140 3.21 2.61 4.03
CA LEU A 140 2.90 3.83 4.79
C LEU A 140 4.04 4.32 5.71
N TRP A 141 4.72 3.41 6.43
CA TRP A 141 5.83 3.80 7.30
C TRP A 141 7.07 4.21 6.50
N GLU A 142 7.48 3.44 5.49
CA GLU A 142 8.59 3.82 4.60
C GLU A 142 8.34 5.15 3.87
N ALA A 143 7.12 5.36 3.37
CA ALA A 143 6.73 6.59 2.70
C ALA A 143 6.85 7.82 3.60
N ILE A 144 6.64 7.64 4.91
CA ILE A 144 6.61 8.74 5.88
C ILE A 144 7.94 8.92 6.59
N GLU A 145 8.62 7.86 7.01
CA GLU A 145 9.84 7.94 7.83
C GLU A 145 11.06 7.26 7.15
N GLY A 146 10.98 7.00 5.85
CA GLY A 146 12.06 6.39 5.06
C GLY A 146 13.33 7.23 4.96
N ALA A 147 13.24 8.52 5.26
CA ALA A 147 14.38 9.43 5.39
C ALA A 147 15.26 9.10 6.62
N GLY A 148 14.74 8.32 7.57
CA GLY A 148 15.41 7.94 8.81
C GLY A 148 14.60 8.34 10.03
N ARG A 149 14.82 7.66 11.14
CA ARG A 149 14.07 7.82 12.39
C ARG A 149 13.96 9.29 12.83
N GLY A 150 12.73 9.72 13.13
CA GLY A 150 12.35 11.08 13.48
C GLY A 150 12.25 12.06 12.31
N ARG A 151 12.59 11.66 11.07
CA ARG A 151 12.52 12.51 9.88
C ARG A 151 11.30 12.16 9.05
N PHE A 152 10.20 12.83 9.37
CA PHE A 152 8.91 12.54 8.75
C PHE A 152 8.63 13.40 7.50
N ASP A 153 8.24 12.76 6.40
CA ASP A 153 7.56 13.35 5.25
C ASP A 153 6.06 13.00 5.31
N TRP A 154 5.24 14.00 5.68
CA TRP A 154 3.80 13.83 5.79
C TRP A 154 3.04 14.13 4.49
N SER A 155 3.72 14.53 3.42
CA SER A 155 3.08 15.15 2.25
C SER A 155 1.99 14.27 1.62
N ILE A 156 2.27 13.00 1.37
CA ILE A 156 1.31 12.05 0.81
C ILE A 156 0.25 11.68 1.85
N ALA A 157 0.66 11.35 3.07
CA ALA A 157 -0.24 10.92 4.12
C ALA A 157 -1.29 12.00 4.48
N ASP A 158 -0.88 13.26 4.58
CA ASP A 158 -1.76 14.41 4.84
C ASP A 158 -2.83 14.53 3.74
N GLN A 159 -2.44 14.39 2.47
CA GLN A 159 -3.36 14.45 1.35
C GLN A 159 -4.39 13.32 1.39
N VAL A 160 -3.94 12.08 1.64
CA VAL A 160 -4.84 10.92 1.75
C VAL A 160 -5.83 11.13 2.89
N VAL A 161 -5.35 11.49 4.08
CA VAL A 161 -6.20 11.68 5.26
C VAL A 161 -7.19 12.83 5.04
N SER A 162 -6.72 13.97 4.55
CA SER A 162 -7.56 15.13 4.25
C SER A 162 -8.65 14.80 3.23
N HIS A 163 -8.29 14.15 2.11
CA HIS A 163 -9.24 13.79 1.07
C HIS A 163 -10.29 12.78 1.53
N ALA A 164 -9.90 11.78 2.33
CA ALA A 164 -10.82 10.82 2.90
C ALA A 164 -11.78 11.49 3.90
N ASN A 165 -11.24 12.27 4.85
CA ASN A 165 -12.04 12.94 5.87
C ASN A 165 -12.99 13.99 5.27
N ALA A 166 -12.57 14.75 4.26
CA ALA A 166 -13.42 15.72 3.55
C ALA A 166 -14.62 15.06 2.84
N ARG A 167 -14.53 13.76 2.54
CA ARG A 167 -15.61 12.93 1.97
C ARG A 167 -16.42 12.19 3.03
N GLY A 168 -16.16 12.46 4.31
CA GLY A 168 -16.81 11.77 5.43
C GLY A 168 -16.38 10.31 5.58
N LEU A 169 -15.29 9.89 4.94
CA LEU A 169 -14.75 8.54 5.08
C LEU A 169 -13.92 8.44 6.35
N LYS A 170 -14.04 7.27 6.98
CA LYS A 170 -13.21 6.85 8.11
C LYS A 170 -12.04 6.02 7.60
N ILE A 171 -10.91 6.12 8.27
CA ILE A 171 -9.65 5.48 7.91
C ILE A 171 -9.28 4.48 9.00
N LEU A 172 -9.03 3.25 8.55
CA LEU A 172 -8.26 2.25 9.27
C LEU A 172 -6.90 2.17 8.58
N ALA A 173 -5.83 2.51 9.29
CA ALA A 173 -4.46 2.46 8.77
C ALA A 173 -3.78 1.16 9.19
N ARG A 174 -3.30 0.37 8.23
CA ARG A 174 -2.44 -0.79 8.50
C ARG A 174 -0.99 -0.34 8.64
N LEU A 175 -0.38 -0.65 9.77
CA LEU A 175 1.02 -0.34 10.07
C LEU A 175 1.83 -1.64 10.07
N SER A 176 2.86 -1.76 9.23
CA SER A 176 3.74 -2.93 9.21
C SER A 176 5.21 -2.53 9.02
N LEU A 177 5.66 -2.28 7.80
CA LEU A 177 7.07 -2.34 7.40
C LEU A 177 8.02 -1.36 8.10
N ASP A 178 9.19 -1.86 8.50
CA ASP A 178 10.30 -1.04 8.98
C ASP A 178 11.01 -0.31 7.81
N PRO A 179 11.12 1.04 7.82
CA PRO A 179 11.79 1.82 6.78
C PRO A 179 13.29 1.50 6.60
N GLU A 180 13.93 0.89 7.61
CA GLU A 180 15.35 0.50 7.55
C GLU A 180 15.59 -0.81 6.78
N VAL A 181 14.53 -1.59 6.50
CA VAL A 181 14.63 -2.91 5.85
C VAL A 181 13.82 -2.93 4.54
N ARG A 182 14.46 -2.53 3.44
CA ARG A 182 13.82 -2.34 2.11
C ARG A 182 13.86 -3.55 1.17
N ASN A 183 14.41 -4.67 1.62
CA ASN A 183 14.71 -5.81 0.74
C ASN A 183 13.58 -6.84 0.64
N PHE A 184 12.43 -6.58 1.26
CA PHE A 184 11.33 -7.54 1.36
C PHE A 184 9.98 -6.83 1.50
N TRP A 185 9.02 -7.17 0.65
CA TRP A 185 7.72 -6.47 0.52
C TRP A 185 6.85 -6.54 1.79
N ALA A 186 7.06 -7.55 2.64
CA ALA A 186 6.39 -7.67 3.94
C ALA A 186 7.27 -7.24 5.13
N GLY A 187 8.55 -6.90 4.87
CA GLY A 187 9.51 -6.44 5.86
C GLY A 187 9.84 -7.47 6.94
N GLU A 188 10.82 -7.14 7.78
CA GLU A 188 11.01 -7.84 9.05
C GLU A 188 10.22 -7.16 10.17
N PRO A 189 9.68 -7.92 11.14
CA PRO A 189 9.17 -7.31 12.36
C PRO A 189 10.30 -6.53 13.05
N PRO A 190 10.06 -5.29 13.50
CA PRO A 190 11.08 -4.48 14.16
C PRO A 190 11.66 -5.20 15.37
N GLN A 191 12.99 -5.37 15.43
CA GLN A 191 13.66 -6.25 16.41
C GLN A 191 13.26 -6.01 17.87
N ASN A 192 12.97 -4.77 18.26
CA ASN A 192 12.46 -4.45 19.60
C ASN A 192 11.10 -3.74 19.59
N GLY A 193 10.51 -3.42 18.44
CA GLY A 193 9.23 -2.71 18.35
C GLY A 193 9.21 -1.24 18.81
N ASP A 194 10.32 -0.68 19.32
CA ASP A 194 10.33 0.69 19.87
C ASP A 194 10.23 1.74 18.76
N ALA A 195 10.98 1.56 17.66
CA ALA A 195 10.87 2.44 16.49
C ALA A 195 9.45 2.45 15.90
N PHE A 196 8.82 1.27 15.81
CA PHE A 196 7.44 1.15 15.35
C PHE A 196 6.46 1.84 16.31
N ALA A 197 6.66 1.68 17.62
CA ALA A 197 5.81 2.33 18.62
C ALA A 197 5.93 3.87 18.55
N GLU A 198 7.13 4.41 18.33
CA GLU A 198 7.36 5.84 18.12
C GLU A 198 6.68 6.36 16.85
N PHE A 199 6.83 5.63 15.73
CA PHE A 199 6.13 5.96 14.49
C PHE A 199 4.61 5.92 14.66
N ALA A 200 4.08 4.87 15.27
CA ALA A 200 2.66 4.72 15.53
C ALA A 200 2.13 5.85 16.45
N ALA A 201 2.91 6.27 17.46
CA ALA A 201 2.58 7.43 18.28
C ALA A 201 2.61 8.75 17.50
N ALA A 202 3.56 8.93 16.57
CA ALA A 202 3.63 10.11 15.71
C ALA A 202 2.38 10.22 14.81
N LEU A 203 1.99 9.11 14.17
CA LEU A 203 0.74 9.02 13.42
C LEU A 203 -0.50 9.32 14.28
N ALA A 204 -0.59 8.69 15.45
CA ALA A 204 -1.71 8.86 16.37
C ALA A 204 -1.82 10.29 16.90
N THR A 205 -0.68 10.95 17.16
CA THR A 205 -0.62 12.35 17.58
C THR A 205 -1.10 13.28 16.48
N ARG A 206 -0.61 13.07 15.25
CA ARG A 206 -0.91 13.94 14.09
C ARG A 206 -2.37 13.85 13.66
N TYR A 207 -2.91 12.64 13.61
CA TYR A 207 -4.25 12.37 13.09
C TYR A 207 -5.26 12.02 14.20
N ASN A 208 -5.24 12.80 15.29
CA ASN A 208 -5.93 12.47 16.54
C ASN A 208 -7.44 12.79 16.59
N CYS A 209 -8.02 13.27 15.49
CA CYS A 209 -9.45 13.60 15.38
C CYS A 209 -9.97 14.72 16.29
N GLN A 210 -9.11 15.45 17.01
CA GLN A 210 -9.51 16.59 17.83
C GLN A 210 -9.60 17.88 17.01
N PRO A 211 -10.35 18.90 17.49
CA PRO A 211 -10.31 20.23 16.90
C PRO A 211 -8.86 20.74 16.78
N GLY A 212 -8.47 21.16 15.57
CA GLY A 212 -7.11 21.62 15.27
C GLY A 212 -6.11 20.53 14.87
N ALA A 213 -6.51 19.26 14.83
CA ALA A 213 -5.71 18.19 14.25
C ALA A 213 -5.54 18.35 12.73
N VAL A 214 -4.46 17.79 12.18
CA VAL A 214 -4.23 17.77 10.73
C VAL A 214 -5.29 16.93 10.02
N GLY A 215 -5.74 15.87 10.69
CA GLY A 215 -6.77 14.98 10.19
C GLY A 215 -7.19 13.95 11.25
N CYS A 216 -7.89 12.93 10.79
CA CYS A 216 -8.50 11.94 11.66
C CYS A 216 -8.35 10.52 11.06
N ILE A 217 -7.57 9.69 11.76
CA ILE A 217 -7.52 8.25 11.57
C ILE A 217 -8.18 7.61 12.78
N GLN A 218 -9.22 6.82 12.55
CA GLN A 218 -10.02 6.26 13.65
C GLN A 218 -9.40 4.97 14.20
N ALA A 219 -8.78 4.18 13.33
CA ALA A 219 -8.28 2.87 13.70
C ALA A 219 -6.89 2.57 13.13
N TYR A 220 -6.11 1.80 13.88
CA TYR A 220 -4.79 1.34 13.51
C TYR A 220 -4.74 -0.19 13.62
N GLN A 221 -4.52 -0.86 12.49
CA GLN A 221 -4.20 -2.29 12.46
C GLN A 221 -2.69 -2.45 12.66
N ILE A 222 -2.31 -3.28 13.63
CA ILE A 222 -0.91 -3.52 13.97
C ILE A 222 -0.43 -4.81 13.31
N TRP A 223 0.35 -4.63 12.25
CA TRP A 223 0.93 -5.67 11.40
C TRP A 223 -0.07 -6.38 10.46
N ASN A 224 0.43 -7.27 9.60
CA ASN A 224 -0.34 -8.14 8.71
C ASN A 224 0.08 -9.59 8.88
N GLU A 225 -0.86 -10.52 9.06
CA GLU A 225 -0.66 -11.98 8.99
C GLU A 225 0.66 -12.52 9.61
N PRO A 226 0.99 -12.18 10.88
CA PRO A 226 2.23 -12.66 11.52
C PRO A 226 2.28 -14.19 11.70
N ASN A 227 1.18 -14.89 11.37
CA ASN A 227 1.11 -16.34 11.30
C ASN A 227 1.70 -16.93 10.01
N LEU A 228 2.21 -16.11 9.09
CA LEU A 228 2.96 -16.52 7.92
C LEU A 228 4.40 -16.03 8.00
N ALA A 229 5.38 -16.90 7.76
CA ALA A 229 6.79 -16.52 7.80
C ALA A 229 7.12 -15.43 6.78
N ARG A 230 6.49 -15.48 5.59
CA ARG A 230 6.63 -14.44 4.57
C ARG A 230 6.12 -13.07 5.03
N GLU A 231 5.32 -13.01 6.09
CA GLU A 231 4.82 -11.77 6.69
C GLU A 231 5.51 -11.51 8.05
N TRP A 232 6.50 -12.32 8.41
CA TRP A 232 7.20 -12.25 9.69
C TRP A 232 8.72 -12.36 9.49
N GLY A 233 9.24 -11.67 8.47
CA GLY A 233 10.68 -11.60 8.19
C GLY A 233 11.33 -12.94 7.83
N GLY A 234 10.59 -13.86 7.23
CA GLY A 234 11.04 -15.21 6.89
C GLY A 234 11.23 -16.14 8.09
N LYS A 235 10.79 -15.73 9.29
CA LYS A 235 10.94 -16.49 10.54
C LYS A 235 9.68 -17.31 10.82
N ARG A 236 9.84 -18.42 11.54
CA ARG A 236 8.70 -19.18 12.04
C ARG A 236 7.74 -18.26 12.80
N PRO A 237 6.43 -18.35 12.55
CA PRO A 237 5.44 -17.58 13.29
C PRO A 237 5.59 -17.71 14.81
N ASN A 238 5.57 -16.58 15.51
CA ASN A 238 5.77 -16.51 16.95
C ASN A 238 4.72 -15.61 17.64
N PRO A 239 3.63 -16.19 18.17
CA PRO A 239 2.58 -15.44 18.85
C PRO A 239 3.06 -14.62 20.05
N ALA A 240 4.04 -15.12 20.81
CA ALA A 240 4.55 -14.43 22.00
C ALA A 240 5.34 -13.16 21.64
N GLU A 241 6.17 -13.22 20.60
CA GLU A 241 6.86 -12.04 20.06
C GLU A 241 5.87 -11.01 19.51
N TYR A 242 4.86 -11.47 18.77
CA TYR A 242 3.79 -10.60 18.27
C TYR A 242 3.05 -9.89 19.42
N VAL A 243 2.74 -10.57 20.52
CA VAL A 243 2.10 -9.97 21.71
C VAL A 243 2.95 -8.88 22.34
N GLN A 244 4.26 -9.10 22.47
CA GLN A 244 5.19 -8.08 23.00
C GLN A 244 5.21 -6.84 22.10
N PHE A 245 5.29 -7.05 20.80
CA PHE A 245 5.24 -6.01 19.78
C PHE A 245 3.92 -5.23 19.80
N LEU A 246 2.79 -5.94 19.77
CA LEU A 246 1.44 -5.37 19.83
C LEU A 246 1.23 -4.52 21.08
N GLY A 247 1.66 -5.00 22.25
CA GLY A 247 1.54 -4.27 23.52
C GLY A 247 2.40 -2.99 23.58
N LYS A 248 3.51 -2.90 22.84
CA LYS A 248 4.28 -1.65 22.69
C LYS A 248 3.53 -0.65 21.81
N ALA A 249 3.06 -1.08 20.65
CA ALA A 249 2.28 -0.24 19.74
C ALA A 249 1.00 0.29 20.39
N TYR A 250 0.24 -0.58 21.07
CA TYR A 250 -0.98 -0.20 21.79
C TYR A 250 -0.73 0.92 22.79
N ARG A 251 0.23 0.74 23.70
CA ARG A 251 0.53 1.75 24.73
C ARG A 251 0.93 3.08 24.14
N ALA A 252 1.76 3.07 23.09
CA ALA A 252 2.21 4.28 22.42
C ALA A 252 1.06 5.01 21.72
N ILE A 253 0.21 4.29 20.98
CA ILE A 253 -0.97 4.87 20.32
C ILE A 253 -1.95 5.42 21.35
N LYS A 254 -2.31 4.68 22.40
CA LYS A 254 -3.28 5.14 23.41
C LYS A 254 -2.77 6.34 24.21
N ALA A 255 -1.45 6.44 24.44
CA ALA A 255 -0.85 7.61 25.08
C ALA A 255 -0.94 8.87 24.19
N ALA A 256 -0.74 8.72 22.89
CA ALA A 256 -0.84 9.81 21.91
C ALA A 256 -2.29 10.21 21.59
N ASN A 257 -3.18 9.22 21.46
CA ASN A 257 -4.60 9.41 21.17
C ASN A 257 -5.44 8.33 21.88
N PRO A 258 -6.04 8.64 23.05
CA PRO A 258 -6.82 7.66 23.80
C PRO A 258 -8.12 7.23 23.09
N ASN A 259 -8.59 8.00 22.10
CA ASN A 259 -9.78 7.70 21.32
C ASN A 259 -9.50 6.83 20.08
N ALA A 260 -8.23 6.62 19.71
CA ALA A 260 -7.87 5.72 18.63
C ALA A 260 -8.26 4.28 18.97
N ILE A 261 -8.76 3.55 17.96
CA ILE A 261 -9.04 2.12 18.05
C ILE A 261 -7.78 1.37 17.59
N VAL A 262 -7.22 0.55 18.47
CA VAL A 262 -6.10 -0.34 18.11
C VAL A 262 -6.66 -1.73 17.80
N ILE A 263 -6.32 -2.25 16.62
CA ILE A 263 -6.77 -3.55 16.13
C ILE A 263 -5.54 -4.45 15.96
N SER A 264 -5.61 -5.69 16.44
CA SER A 264 -4.56 -6.68 16.14
C SER A 264 -4.47 -6.94 14.62
N ALA A 265 -3.41 -7.61 14.18
CA ALA A 265 -3.33 -8.19 12.85
C ALA A 265 -4.47 -9.21 12.68
N GLY A 266 -4.94 -9.35 11.45
CA GLY A 266 -5.67 -10.52 11.00
C GLY A 266 -4.69 -11.63 10.65
N MET A 267 -5.00 -12.86 11.02
CA MET A 267 -4.21 -14.04 10.66
C MET A 267 -4.75 -14.63 9.36
N ALA A 268 -3.85 -15.14 8.51
CA ALA A 268 -4.20 -15.89 7.32
C ALA A 268 -4.86 -17.23 7.69
N PRO A 269 -6.04 -17.58 7.17
CA PRO A 269 -6.60 -18.92 7.37
C PRO A 269 -5.70 -19.99 6.73
N THR A 270 -5.17 -20.92 7.52
CA THR A 270 -4.26 -21.97 7.03
C THR A 270 -4.25 -23.19 7.96
N GLY A 271 -3.86 -24.34 7.44
CA GLY A 271 -3.70 -25.58 8.20
C GLY A 271 -2.24 -25.96 8.48
N ASP A 272 -1.27 -25.28 7.87
CA ASP A 272 0.15 -25.60 8.00
C ASP A 272 0.69 -25.14 9.36
N ASN A 273 1.43 -26.02 10.05
CA ASN A 273 2.10 -25.71 11.32
C ASN A 273 3.59 -26.08 11.27
N ASN A 274 4.37 -25.24 10.59
CA ASN A 274 5.78 -25.50 10.30
C ASN A 274 6.58 -24.17 10.30
N GLU A 275 7.75 -24.16 9.69
CA GLU A 275 8.61 -22.95 9.62
C GLU A 275 8.01 -21.83 8.77
N ILE A 276 7.07 -22.12 7.86
CA ILE A 276 6.53 -21.14 6.91
C ILE A 276 5.15 -20.60 7.31
N ALA A 277 4.38 -21.33 8.14
CA ALA A 277 3.04 -20.94 8.55
C ALA A 277 2.61 -21.59 9.87
N MET A 278 1.62 -20.98 10.52
CA MET A 278 0.92 -21.50 11.70
C MET A 278 -0.60 -21.35 11.49
N PRO A 279 -1.43 -22.34 11.88
CA PRO A 279 -2.88 -22.21 11.81
C PRO A 279 -3.35 -21.00 12.61
N ASP A 280 -4.30 -20.26 12.06
CA ASP A 280 -4.81 -19.02 12.64
C ASP A 280 -5.42 -19.27 14.02
N ASP A 281 -6.26 -20.30 14.16
CA ASP A 281 -6.86 -20.69 15.43
C ASP A 281 -5.81 -20.98 16.52
N LEU A 282 -4.75 -21.71 16.17
CA LEU A 282 -3.62 -21.99 17.06
C LEU A 282 -2.84 -20.71 17.40
N PHE A 283 -2.62 -19.82 16.43
CA PHE A 283 -1.94 -18.56 16.65
C PHE A 283 -2.74 -17.67 17.62
N TYR A 284 -4.04 -17.51 17.42
CA TYR A 284 -4.91 -16.74 18.32
C TYR A 284 -4.95 -17.31 19.73
N GLU A 285 -5.07 -18.64 19.87
CA GLU A 285 -5.05 -19.32 21.17
C GLU A 285 -3.73 -19.03 21.92
N GLN A 286 -2.59 -19.21 21.25
CA GLN A 286 -1.27 -18.92 21.82
C GLN A 286 -1.05 -17.43 22.10
N MET A 287 -1.62 -16.55 21.29
CA MET A 287 -1.61 -15.10 21.52
C MET A 287 -2.32 -14.76 22.84
N TYR A 288 -3.52 -15.31 23.08
CA TYR A 288 -4.21 -15.14 24.37
C TYR A 288 -3.41 -15.71 25.54
N GLN A 289 -2.79 -16.87 25.39
CA GLN A 289 -1.93 -17.46 26.42
C GLN A 289 -0.73 -16.57 26.75
N ALA A 290 -0.07 -16.00 25.74
CA ALA A 290 1.05 -15.08 25.91
C ALA A 290 0.65 -13.75 26.58
N MET A 291 -0.60 -13.32 26.43
CA MET A 291 -1.18 -12.18 27.17
C MET A 291 -1.62 -12.54 28.60
N GLY A 292 -1.37 -13.78 29.08
CA GLY A 292 -1.84 -14.24 30.38
C GLY A 292 -3.36 -14.41 30.45
N GLY A 293 -4.01 -14.63 29.31
CA GLY A 293 -5.46 -14.81 29.17
C GLY A 293 -6.27 -13.51 29.19
N ASN A 294 -5.62 -12.33 29.16
CA ASN A 294 -6.30 -11.04 29.19
C ASN A 294 -5.73 -10.07 28.15
N SER A 295 -6.55 -9.71 27.16
CA SER A 295 -6.16 -8.80 26.07
C SER A 295 -6.19 -7.31 26.44
N ASN A 296 -6.55 -6.94 27.67
CA ASN A 296 -6.52 -5.53 28.11
C ASN A 296 -5.09 -4.99 28.07
N GLY A 297 -4.90 -3.87 27.36
CA GLY A 297 -3.58 -3.28 27.14
C GLY A 297 -2.88 -3.73 25.85
N TYR A 298 -3.56 -4.54 25.02
CA TYR A 298 -3.01 -5.05 23.76
C TYR A 298 -3.83 -4.62 22.53
N PHE A 299 -5.16 -4.65 22.60
CA PHE A 299 -6.03 -4.17 21.50
C PHE A 299 -7.43 -3.79 21.99
N ASP A 300 -8.12 -2.94 21.22
CA ASP A 300 -9.53 -2.56 21.42
C ASP A 300 -10.49 -3.49 20.64
N ALA A 301 -10.03 -4.06 19.52
CA ALA A 301 -10.75 -5.06 18.73
C ALA A 301 -9.79 -6.11 18.13
N LEU A 302 -10.28 -7.32 17.93
CA LEU A 302 -9.50 -8.41 17.34
C LEU A 302 -9.62 -8.35 15.81
N GLY A 303 -8.49 -8.23 15.11
CA GLY A 303 -8.42 -8.36 13.66
C GLY A 303 -8.50 -9.82 13.22
N VAL A 304 -9.27 -10.11 12.17
CA VAL A 304 -9.45 -11.46 11.59
C VAL A 304 -9.50 -11.37 10.07
N HIS A 305 -8.97 -12.37 9.34
CA HIS A 305 -9.22 -12.56 7.91
C HIS A 305 -10.20 -13.72 7.70
N GLY A 306 -11.14 -13.57 6.77
CA GLY A 306 -12.22 -14.52 6.53
C GLY A 306 -12.32 -14.91 5.06
N ALA A 307 -11.27 -15.52 4.50
CA ALA A 307 -11.29 -15.98 3.13
C ALA A 307 -12.39 -17.05 2.92
N GLY A 308 -13.20 -16.90 1.87
CA GLY A 308 -14.31 -17.81 1.60
C GLY A 308 -13.94 -19.04 0.78
N TYR A 309 -12.75 -19.06 0.17
CA TYR A 309 -12.25 -20.13 -0.71
C TYR A 309 -13.33 -20.59 -1.71
N ALA A 310 -13.58 -21.90 -1.83
CA ALA A 310 -14.59 -22.47 -2.72
C ALA A 310 -16.01 -22.45 -2.13
N ALA A 311 -16.16 -22.13 -0.84
CA ALA A 311 -17.39 -22.30 -0.08
C ALA A 311 -18.33 -21.09 -0.23
N PRO A 312 -19.67 -21.28 -0.31
CA PRO A 312 -20.60 -20.17 -0.14
C PRO A 312 -20.53 -19.60 1.28
N PRO A 313 -20.87 -18.31 1.49
CA PRO A 313 -20.70 -17.63 2.78
C PRO A 313 -21.46 -18.26 3.95
N GLU A 314 -22.57 -18.96 3.73
CA GLU A 314 -23.38 -19.57 4.78
C GLU A 314 -22.92 -21.00 5.15
N LEU A 315 -21.96 -21.56 4.39
CA LEU A 315 -21.49 -22.93 4.60
C LEU A 315 -20.99 -23.10 6.04
N ASP A 316 -21.56 -24.09 6.74
CA ASP A 316 -21.04 -24.47 8.05
C ASP A 316 -19.59 -24.95 7.90
N PRO A 317 -18.63 -24.45 8.72
CA PRO A 317 -17.25 -24.92 8.62
C PRO A 317 -17.11 -26.43 8.83
N GLU A 318 -18.03 -27.09 9.53
CA GLU A 318 -18.05 -28.56 9.65
C GLU A 318 -18.42 -29.25 8.33
N GLU A 319 -19.24 -28.61 7.50
CA GLU A 319 -19.54 -29.12 6.16
C GLU A 319 -18.32 -28.99 5.24
N ALA A 320 -17.50 -27.95 5.42
CA ALA A 320 -16.24 -27.82 4.68
C ALA A 320 -15.27 -28.97 4.96
N VAL A 321 -15.29 -29.53 6.18
CA VAL A 321 -14.51 -30.72 6.56
C VAL A 321 -15.02 -31.98 5.87
N ARG A 322 -16.34 -32.20 5.88
CA ARG A 322 -16.95 -33.45 5.39
C ARG A 322 -17.03 -33.53 3.87
N ASN A 323 -17.04 -32.39 3.20
CA ASN A 323 -17.23 -32.31 1.76
C ASN A 323 -15.91 -31.96 1.06
N PRO A 324 -15.28 -32.93 0.35
CA PRO A 324 -14.00 -32.70 -0.34
C PRO A 324 -14.03 -31.55 -1.35
N LYS A 325 -15.21 -31.16 -1.85
CA LYS A 325 -15.38 -29.98 -2.71
C LYS A 325 -14.82 -28.70 -2.06
N TYR A 326 -14.89 -28.59 -0.75
CA TYR A 326 -14.49 -27.41 0.00
C TYR A 326 -13.14 -27.57 0.71
N GLY A 327 -12.34 -28.56 0.31
CA GLY A 327 -10.94 -28.69 0.74
C GLY A 327 -10.72 -29.48 2.05
N GLY A 328 -11.77 -29.82 2.80
CA GLY A 328 -11.65 -30.78 3.91
C GLY A 328 -11.20 -30.20 5.25
N TYR A 329 -11.20 -28.87 5.41
CA TYR A 329 -10.83 -28.19 6.65
C TYR A 329 -11.80 -27.05 6.95
N ARG A 330 -11.95 -26.72 8.25
CA ARG A 330 -12.88 -25.67 8.71
C ARG A 330 -12.52 -24.27 8.21
N PHE A 331 -11.22 -23.97 8.10
CA PHE A 331 -10.72 -22.67 7.64
C PHE A 331 -11.03 -22.35 6.17
N PHE A 332 -11.50 -23.35 5.38
CA PHE A 332 -11.97 -23.15 4.01
C PHE A 332 -13.38 -22.57 3.91
N ALA A 333 -14.01 -22.21 5.02
CA ALA A 333 -15.30 -21.54 5.04
C ALA A 333 -15.18 -20.13 5.63
N PHE A 334 -15.84 -19.16 5.00
CA PHE A 334 -15.99 -17.78 5.51
C PHE A 334 -16.48 -17.75 6.97
N ARG A 335 -17.34 -18.71 7.36
CA ARG A 335 -17.83 -18.86 8.73
C ARG A 335 -16.80 -19.34 9.74
N HIS A 336 -15.57 -19.68 9.34
CA HIS A 336 -14.49 -19.98 10.27
C HIS A 336 -14.20 -18.83 11.25
N VAL A 337 -14.58 -17.60 10.92
CA VAL A 337 -14.60 -16.45 11.85
C VAL A 337 -15.36 -16.78 13.16
N GLU A 338 -16.39 -17.63 13.11
CA GLU A 338 -17.14 -18.11 14.27
C GLU A 338 -16.26 -18.99 15.20
N ASP A 339 -15.25 -19.67 14.66
CA ASP A 339 -14.29 -20.47 15.43
C ASP A 339 -13.35 -19.55 16.21
N ILE A 340 -12.90 -18.47 15.59
CA ILE A 340 -12.10 -17.43 16.24
C ILE A 340 -12.91 -16.69 17.32
N ARG A 341 -14.19 -16.44 17.06
CA ARG A 341 -15.09 -15.89 18.08
C ARG A 341 -15.18 -16.78 19.32
N ARG A 342 -15.25 -18.11 19.14
CA ARG A 342 -15.25 -19.05 20.28
C ARG A 342 -13.95 -19.03 21.07
N ILE A 343 -12.80 -18.74 20.44
CA ILE A 343 -11.54 -18.49 21.16
C ILE A 343 -11.70 -17.26 22.07
N MET A 344 -12.17 -16.13 21.54
CA MET A 344 -12.39 -14.92 22.36
C MET A 344 -13.28 -15.21 23.58
N GLU A 345 -14.36 -15.98 23.38
CA GLU A 345 -15.30 -16.34 24.45
C GLU A 345 -14.67 -17.23 25.52
N ARG A 346 -13.82 -18.20 25.14
CA ARG A 346 -13.06 -19.04 26.09
C ARG A 346 -12.15 -18.21 26.99
N TYR A 347 -11.54 -17.15 26.46
CA TYR A 347 -10.69 -16.23 27.24
C TYR A 347 -11.47 -15.08 27.89
N GLY A 348 -12.81 -15.10 27.84
CA GLY A 348 -13.63 -14.07 28.47
C GLY A 348 -13.64 -12.72 27.75
N ASP A 349 -13.09 -12.62 26.54
CA ASP A 349 -12.98 -11.38 25.76
C ASP A 349 -14.22 -11.09 24.89
N SER A 350 -15.38 -11.60 25.33
CA SER A 350 -16.64 -11.54 24.59
C SER A 350 -17.16 -10.12 24.35
N ASN A 351 -16.68 -9.14 25.13
CA ASN A 351 -17.05 -7.72 25.04
C ASN A 351 -16.33 -6.97 23.91
N LYS A 352 -15.20 -7.49 23.42
CA LYS A 352 -14.49 -6.90 22.28
C LYS A 352 -15.10 -7.41 20.98
N LYS A 353 -14.99 -6.58 19.94
CA LYS A 353 -15.48 -6.91 18.60
C LYS A 353 -14.40 -7.60 17.78
N ILE A 354 -14.86 -8.37 16.80
CA ILE A 354 -14.03 -8.79 15.67
C ILE A 354 -14.11 -7.71 14.59
N VAL A 355 -12.99 -7.33 14.01
CA VAL A 355 -12.91 -6.56 12.77
C VAL A 355 -12.38 -7.47 11.69
N LEU A 356 -13.19 -7.71 10.64
CA LEU A 356 -12.79 -8.53 9.51
C LEU A 356 -11.99 -7.65 8.56
N LEU A 357 -10.66 -7.76 8.63
CA LEU A 357 -9.73 -6.88 7.94
C LEU A 357 -9.60 -7.24 6.46
N GLU A 358 -9.79 -8.51 6.13
CA GLU A 358 -9.86 -9.01 4.77
C GLU A 358 -10.89 -10.14 4.68
N PHE A 359 -11.73 -10.12 3.64
CA PHE A 359 -12.57 -11.25 3.26
C PHE A 359 -12.95 -11.14 1.78
N GLY A 360 -13.34 -12.26 1.19
CA GLY A 360 -13.84 -12.28 -0.18
C GLY A 360 -13.73 -13.65 -0.83
N TRP A 361 -13.93 -13.63 -2.14
CA TRP A 361 -13.79 -14.76 -3.05
C TRP A 361 -13.05 -14.30 -4.29
N THR A 362 -12.21 -15.16 -4.83
CA THR A 362 -11.56 -14.95 -6.12
C THR A 362 -12.34 -15.65 -7.22
N PHE A 363 -12.31 -15.11 -8.43
CA PHE A 363 -12.76 -15.81 -9.65
C PHE A 363 -11.57 -16.13 -10.57
N ASP A 364 -10.37 -16.23 -9.99
CA ASP A 364 -9.13 -16.47 -10.73
C ASP A 364 -9.24 -17.69 -11.64
N SER A 365 -8.86 -17.51 -12.90
CA SER A 365 -8.89 -18.52 -13.95
C SER A 365 -7.50 -18.88 -14.50
N VAL A 366 -6.45 -18.22 -13.99
CA VAL A 366 -5.09 -18.26 -14.53
C VAL A 366 -4.10 -18.79 -13.49
N ASN A 367 -4.11 -18.27 -12.25
CA ASN A 367 -3.08 -18.57 -11.27
C ASN A 367 -3.35 -19.89 -10.52
N PRO A 368 -2.49 -20.92 -10.63
CA PRO A 368 -2.76 -22.23 -10.02
C PRO A 368 -2.93 -22.20 -8.50
N ALA A 369 -2.30 -21.24 -7.81
CA ALA A 369 -2.41 -21.07 -6.36
C ALA A 369 -3.83 -20.68 -5.90
N TYR A 370 -4.62 -20.07 -6.80
CA TYR A 370 -5.93 -19.48 -6.49
C TYR A 370 -7.08 -20.10 -7.29
N LYS A 371 -6.81 -20.51 -8.53
CA LYS A 371 -7.82 -21.03 -9.46
C LYS A 371 -8.61 -22.22 -8.90
N TRP A 372 -7.95 -23.09 -8.13
CA TRP A 372 -8.59 -24.27 -7.53
C TRP A 372 -9.75 -23.91 -6.58
N HIS A 373 -9.70 -22.73 -5.95
CA HIS A 373 -10.78 -22.19 -5.12
C HIS A 373 -11.45 -20.95 -5.74
N GLY A 374 -11.21 -20.72 -7.03
CA GLY A 374 -11.83 -19.69 -7.85
C GLY A 374 -12.61 -20.33 -9.00
N ALA A 375 -12.17 -20.11 -10.25
CA ALA A 375 -12.89 -20.59 -11.43
C ALA A 375 -13.07 -22.12 -11.47
N ASP A 376 -12.07 -22.92 -11.02
CA ASP A 376 -12.19 -24.39 -11.00
C ASP A 376 -13.21 -24.87 -9.94
N ALA A 377 -13.47 -24.06 -8.92
CA ALA A 377 -14.54 -24.29 -7.94
C ALA A 377 -15.93 -23.83 -8.43
N GLY A 378 -16.01 -23.27 -9.65
CA GLY A 378 -17.23 -22.72 -10.23
C GLY A 378 -17.53 -21.29 -9.79
N ILE A 379 -16.53 -20.54 -9.33
CA ILE A 379 -16.68 -19.12 -8.99
C ILE A 379 -16.31 -18.27 -10.20
N ASP A 380 -17.33 -17.68 -10.82
CA ASP A 380 -17.16 -16.58 -11.77
C ASP A 380 -17.44 -15.22 -11.08
N MET A 381 -17.31 -14.13 -11.83
CA MET A 381 -17.54 -12.77 -11.32
C MET A 381 -18.97 -12.52 -10.80
N PHE A 382 -19.98 -13.28 -11.25
CA PHE A 382 -21.35 -13.15 -10.77
C PHE A 382 -21.56 -13.93 -9.47
N VAL A 383 -20.98 -15.13 -9.37
CA VAL A 383 -20.96 -15.91 -8.13
C VAL A 383 -20.20 -15.16 -7.05
N GLN A 384 -19.05 -14.56 -7.37
CA GLN A 384 -18.29 -13.69 -6.46
C GLN A 384 -19.17 -12.54 -5.94
N ALA A 385 -19.86 -11.84 -6.84
CA ALA A 385 -20.73 -10.71 -6.49
C ALA A 385 -21.86 -11.13 -5.53
N ASP A 386 -22.52 -12.24 -5.84
CA ASP A 386 -23.58 -12.78 -4.99
C ASP A 386 -23.05 -13.22 -3.62
N TYR A 387 -21.90 -13.91 -3.58
CA TYR A 387 -21.27 -14.36 -2.34
C TYR A 387 -20.89 -13.19 -1.44
N LEU A 388 -20.30 -12.12 -1.99
CA LEU A 388 -19.95 -10.91 -1.23
C LEU A 388 -21.19 -10.26 -0.59
N LYS A 389 -22.28 -10.10 -1.35
CA LYS A 389 -23.56 -9.58 -0.84
C LYS A 389 -24.10 -10.48 0.27
N ARG A 390 -24.15 -11.79 0.06
CA ARG A 390 -24.67 -12.77 1.02
C ARG A 390 -23.81 -12.87 2.28
N ALA A 391 -22.49 -12.68 2.18
CA ALA A 391 -21.59 -12.59 3.33
C ALA A 391 -21.97 -11.43 4.27
N TYR A 392 -22.21 -10.23 3.71
CA TYR A 392 -22.69 -9.09 4.50
C TYR A 392 -24.08 -9.33 5.09
N GLN A 393 -24.99 -9.97 4.36
CA GLN A 393 -26.32 -10.32 4.86
C GLN A 393 -26.23 -11.32 6.03
N TYR A 394 -25.42 -12.37 5.88
CA TYR A 394 -25.20 -13.38 6.89
C TYR A 394 -24.59 -12.77 8.16
N ALA A 395 -23.54 -11.96 8.03
CA ALA A 395 -22.92 -11.28 9.16
C ALA A 395 -23.88 -10.31 9.87
N ALA A 396 -24.70 -9.57 9.11
CA ALA A 396 -25.70 -8.66 9.69
C ALA A 396 -26.78 -9.41 10.49
N ALA A 397 -27.19 -10.59 10.02
CA ALA A 397 -28.20 -11.42 10.67
C ALA A 397 -27.66 -12.21 11.88
N ASN A 398 -26.41 -12.71 11.80
CA ASN A 398 -25.92 -13.72 12.74
C ASN A 398 -24.76 -13.26 13.62
N TRP A 399 -24.00 -12.24 13.21
CA TRP A 399 -22.76 -11.85 13.89
C TRP A 399 -22.88 -10.55 14.68
N ARG A 400 -24.01 -9.87 14.62
CA ARG A 400 -24.28 -8.73 15.50
C ARG A 400 -24.58 -9.22 16.92
N PRO A 401 -24.07 -8.53 17.97
CA PRO A 401 -23.37 -7.25 17.94
C PRO A 401 -21.82 -7.36 17.91
N TRP A 402 -21.25 -8.57 17.83
CA TRP A 402 -19.82 -8.80 18.02
C TRP A 402 -18.97 -8.52 16.77
N ILE A 403 -19.55 -8.55 15.57
CA ILE A 403 -18.85 -8.09 14.36
C ILE A 403 -18.83 -6.56 14.27
N GLY A 404 -17.64 -6.02 13.97
CA GLY A 404 -17.37 -4.61 13.70
C GLY A 404 -17.35 -4.30 12.21
N LEU A 405 -16.28 -3.65 11.76
CA LEU A 405 -16.02 -3.41 10.33
C LEU A 405 -15.75 -4.73 9.60
N MET A 406 -16.20 -4.83 8.36
CA MET A 406 -15.82 -5.89 7.42
C MET A 406 -15.32 -5.28 6.12
N SER A 407 -14.06 -5.52 5.79
CA SER A 407 -13.37 -4.98 4.62
C SER A 407 -13.27 -6.04 3.53
N ALA A 408 -14.02 -5.85 2.44
CA ALA A 408 -13.96 -6.73 1.28
C ALA A 408 -12.67 -6.47 0.48
N LEU A 409 -11.94 -7.53 0.17
CA LEU A 409 -10.74 -7.48 -0.66
C LEU A 409 -11.16 -7.62 -2.13
N THR A 410 -10.85 -6.71 -3.05
CA THR A 410 -10.17 -5.40 -2.90
C THR A 410 -10.67 -4.35 -3.91
N MET A 411 -10.26 -3.09 -3.77
CA MET A 411 -10.32 -2.11 -4.86
C MET A 411 -9.07 -2.28 -5.76
N PRO A 412 -9.17 -2.04 -7.08
CA PRO A 412 -8.04 -2.30 -7.98
C PRO A 412 -6.90 -1.31 -7.79
N ASN A 413 -5.67 -1.76 -8.07
CA ASN A 413 -4.53 -0.88 -8.27
C ASN A 413 -4.33 -0.63 -9.78
N LEU A 414 -4.06 0.62 -10.16
CA LEU A 414 -3.73 0.97 -11.54
C LEU A 414 -2.35 0.46 -11.97
N ASP A 415 -1.46 0.19 -11.01
CA ASP A 415 -0.12 -0.34 -11.32
C ASP A 415 -0.16 -1.73 -11.95
N TRP A 416 -1.24 -2.49 -11.77
CA TRP A 416 -1.43 -3.78 -12.45
C TRP A 416 -1.50 -3.64 -13.97
N LEU A 417 -1.77 -2.44 -14.50
CA LEU A 417 -1.75 -2.20 -15.93
C LEU A 417 -0.32 -2.01 -16.48
N ASN A 418 0.70 -2.03 -15.62
CA ASN A 418 1.98 -1.46 -15.96
C ASN A 418 2.80 -2.28 -16.96
N ASP A 419 2.70 -3.61 -16.88
CA ASP A 419 3.33 -4.54 -17.82
C ASP A 419 2.40 -4.95 -18.98
N GLY A 420 1.16 -4.44 -18.98
CA GLY A 420 0.15 -4.73 -19.99
C GLY A 420 -0.62 -6.04 -19.77
N ASN A 421 -0.40 -6.74 -18.64
CA ASN A 421 -1.04 -8.00 -18.32
C ASN A 421 -1.60 -8.02 -16.89
N PRO A 422 -2.57 -7.18 -16.52
CA PRO A 422 -3.10 -7.12 -15.15
C PRO A 422 -3.65 -8.44 -14.59
N GLN A 423 -3.84 -9.45 -15.43
CA GLN A 423 -4.37 -10.76 -15.06
C GLN A 423 -3.32 -11.71 -14.43
N ASP A 424 -2.03 -11.41 -14.51
CA ASP A 424 -1.01 -12.15 -13.75
C ASP A 424 -0.95 -11.73 -12.27
N GLU A 425 -1.41 -10.52 -11.96
CA GLU A 425 -1.61 -10.07 -10.58
C GLU A 425 -2.75 -10.86 -9.92
N GLU A 426 -2.44 -11.57 -8.84
CA GLU A 426 -3.45 -12.31 -8.07
C GLU A 426 -4.64 -11.41 -7.69
N GLN A 427 -4.35 -10.22 -7.16
CA GLN A 427 -5.36 -9.32 -6.58
C GLN A 427 -6.32 -8.79 -7.64
N TYR A 428 -5.95 -8.84 -8.93
CA TYR A 428 -6.85 -8.54 -10.03
C TYR A 428 -8.09 -9.42 -9.98
N TRP A 429 -7.98 -10.69 -9.60
CA TRP A 429 -9.10 -11.63 -9.56
C TRP A 429 -9.98 -11.53 -8.31
N TRP A 430 -9.54 -10.77 -7.31
CA TRP A 430 -10.32 -10.44 -6.13
C TRP A 430 -11.01 -9.08 -6.25
N ALA A 431 -10.53 -8.19 -7.14
CA ALA A 431 -10.97 -6.82 -7.18
C ALA A 431 -12.47 -6.65 -7.49
N LEU A 432 -13.12 -5.71 -6.81
CA LEU A 432 -14.55 -5.43 -6.94
C LEU A 432 -14.92 -4.75 -8.27
N MET A 433 -13.93 -4.18 -8.95
CA MET A 433 -14.04 -3.50 -10.24
C MET A 433 -12.72 -3.64 -11.02
N GLU A 434 -12.72 -3.32 -12.32
CA GLU A 434 -11.50 -3.35 -13.14
C GLU A 434 -10.57 -2.17 -12.83
N PRO A 435 -9.24 -2.33 -12.94
CA PRO A 435 -8.31 -1.20 -12.92
C PRO A 435 -8.70 -0.18 -13.98
N SER A 436 -9.13 1.00 -13.53
CA SER A 436 -9.62 2.05 -14.42
C SER A 436 -9.44 3.44 -13.81
N PRO A 437 -9.11 4.46 -14.63
CA PRO A 437 -9.08 5.85 -14.19
C PRO A 437 -10.44 6.31 -13.64
N ILE A 438 -10.43 7.29 -12.74
CA ILE A 438 -11.64 7.79 -12.06
C ILE A 438 -12.69 8.40 -13.01
N ASP A 439 -12.27 8.84 -14.20
CA ASP A 439 -13.12 9.40 -15.24
C ASP A 439 -13.59 8.38 -16.29
N ALA A 440 -13.13 7.13 -16.19
CA ALA A 440 -13.45 6.04 -17.13
C ALA A 440 -13.63 4.70 -16.40
N LEU A 441 -14.47 4.70 -15.36
CA LEU A 441 -14.66 3.58 -14.45
C LEU A 441 -15.27 2.35 -15.14
N ASN A 442 -14.60 1.21 -14.98
CA ASN A 442 -15.02 -0.09 -15.49
C ASN A 442 -15.50 -0.97 -14.33
N TRP A 443 -16.81 -1.14 -14.20
CA TRP A 443 -17.42 -1.86 -13.09
C TRP A 443 -17.49 -3.37 -13.34
N ARG A 444 -17.30 -4.16 -12.29
CA ARG A 444 -17.64 -5.59 -12.26
C ARG A 444 -18.95 -5.81 -11.53
N PRO A 445 -19.61 -6.99 -11.70
CA PRO A 445 -20.83 -7.32 -10.97
C PRO A 445 -20.71 -7.14 -9.46
N ALA A 446 -19.55 -7.45 -8.86
CA ALA A 446 -19.31 -7.33 -7.43
C ALA A 446 -19.52 -5.89 -6.90
N TYR A 447 -18.94 -4.87 -7.55
CA TYR A 447 -19.16 -3.49 -7.16
C TYR A 447 -20.63 -3.07 -7.28
N ILE A 448 -21.29 -3.46 -8.38
CA ILE A 448 -22.69 -3.09 -8.65
C ILE A 448 -23.62 -3.71 -7.61
N GLU A 449 -23.50 -5.02 -7.37
CA GLU A 449 -24.31 -5.74 -6.38
C GLU A 449 -24.14 -5.16 -4.96
N LEU A 450 -22.89 -4.88 -4.56
CA LEU A 450 -22.62 -4.26 -3.26
C LEU A 450 -23.14 -2.82 -3.18
N CYS A 451 -23.02 -2.03 -4.25
CA CYS A 451 -23.56 -0.69 -4.32
C CYS A 451 -25.09 -0.68 -4.18
N ILE A 452 -25.80 -1.57 -4.89
CA ILE A 452 -27.25 -1.74 -4.79
C ILE A 452 -27.64 -2.13 -3.37
N TYR A 453 -27.02 -3.18 -2.82
CA TYR A 453 -27.34 -3.68 -1.49
C TYR A 453 -27.07 -2.63 -0.40
N LEU A 454 -25.84 -2.08 -0.34
CA LEU A 454 -25.43 -1.16 0.72
C LEU A 454 -26.14 0.19 0.66
N ASN A 455 -26.44 0.72 -0.54
CA ASN A 455 -27.25 1.93 -0.67
C ASN A 455 -28.72 1.65 -0.36
N GLY A 456 -29.23 0.47 -0.75
CA GLY A 456 -30.59 0.04 -0.44
C GLY A 456 -30.88 0.01 1.06
N LEU A 457 -29.91 -0.42 1.88
CA LEU A 457 -29.99 -0.36 3.35
C LEU A 457 -30.20 1.07 3.90
N LYS A 458 -29.84 2.09 3.12
CA LYS A 458 -30.00 3.51 3.45
C LYS A 458 -31.17 4.18 2.72
N GLY A 459 -31.99 3.41 2.00
CA GLY A 459 -33.05 3.93 1.13
C GLY A 459 -32.52 4.73 -0.07
N GLN A 460 -31.28 4.49 -0.48
CA GLN A 460 -30.62 5.16 -1.61
C GLN A 460 -30.52 4.19 -2.80
N ARG A 461 -30.56 4.73 -4.02
CA ARG A 461 -30.28 3.93 -5.24
C ARG A 461 -28.79 3.88 -5.53
N CYS A 462 -28.32 2.80 -6.15
CA CYS A 462 -27.01 2.78 -6.75
C CYS A 462 -27.05 3.59 -8.06
N LYS A 463 -26.13 4.53 -8.24
CA LYS A 463 -26.02 5.33 -9.48
C LYS A 463 -25.74 4.46 -10.71
N TYR A 464 -25.16 3.29 -10.50
CA TYR A 464 -24.70 2.36 -11.53
C TYR A 464 -25.61 1.13 -11.65
N ASP A 465 -26.78 1.13 -10.99
CA ASP A 465 -27.80 0.10 -11.19
C ASP A 465 -28.29 0.15 -12.66
N PRO A 466 -28.28 -0.97 -13.40
CA PRO A 466 -28.80 -1.01 -14.76
C PRO A 466 -30.33 -0.89 -14.86
N ASN A 467 -31.06 -0.98 -13.74
CA ASN A 467 -32.53 -0.85 -13.67
C ASN A 467 -32.98 0.46 -13.02
#